data_AF-A0A3M9M5X7-F1
#
_entry.id   AF-A0A3M9M5X7-F1
#
_cell.length_a   1.000
_cell.length_b   1.000
_cell.length_c   1.000
_cell.angle_alpha   90.00
_cell.angle_beta   90.00
_cell.angle_gamma   90.00
#
_symmetry.space_group_name_H-M   'P 1'
#
loop_
_entity.id
_entity.type
_entity.pdbx_description
1 polymer ?
#
loop_
_entity_poly.entity_id
_entity_poly.type
_entity_poly.pdbx_seq_one_letter_code
_entity_poly.pdbx_strand_id
1 'polypeptide(L)'
;MDKKFTRAGMVLVVAAALSVGAVGAAQAKSGATLTASPTHVKVGKTVTLRATGGDDADEPFALCIQQQVSHKKWRDVGCKRASRQDSVTLVKKVKETHVGRHTYRVVDIIGTGHSAVRVPEVSVTVTVRR
;
A
#
# COMPACT_ATOMS: atom_id res chain seq x y z
N MET A 1 10.05 -41.45 -9.58
CA MET A 1 9.05 -41.39 -8.48
C MET A 1 8.31 -40.08 -8.63
N ASP A 2 7.37 -40.09 -9.56
CA ASP A 2 6.81 -38.90 -10.19
C ASP A 2 5.44 -38.64 -9.60
N LYS A 3 5.34 -37.64 -8.71
CA LYS A 3 4.07 -37.23 -8.10
C LYS A 3 3.56 -35.95 -8.75
N LYS A 4 2.90 -36.19 -9.90
CA LYS A 4 1.61 -35.65 -10.36
C LYS A 4 1.29 -34.19 -9.98
N PHE A 5 1.35 -33.33 -11.00
CA PHE A 5 0.61 -32.06 -11.09
C PHE A 5 -0.88 -32.29 -10.85
N THR A 6 -1.42 -31.79 -9.74
CA THR A 6 -2.87 -31.68 -9.55
C THR A 6 -3.33 -30.35 -10.10
N ARG A 7 -3.77 -30.34 -11.36
CA ARG A 7 -4.65 -29.30 -11.91
C ARG A 7 -6.04 -29.49 -11.31
N ALA A 8 -6.37 -28.77 -10.24
CA ALA A 8 -7.76 -28.49 -9.87
C ALA A 8 -8.11 -27.16 -10.56
N GLY A 9 -9.02 -27.07 -11.51
CA GLY A 9 -10.38 -27.58 -11.49
C GLY A 9 -11.27 -26.35 -11.65
N MET A 10 -11.41 -25.87 -12.88
CA MET A 10 -12.21 -24.69 -13.23
C MET A 10 -13.68 -25.07 -13.04
N VAL A 11 -14.32 -24.59 -11.97
CA VAL A 11 -15.76 -24.72 -11.74
C VAL A 11 -16.35 -23.32 -11.88
N LEU A 12 -17.01 -23.10 -13.01
CA LEU A 12 -17.72 -21.88 -13.36
C LEU A 12 -19.17 -22.05 -12.89
N VAL A 13 -19.51 -21.46 -11.74
CA VAL A 13 -20.90 -21.35 -11.26
C VAL A 13 -21.26 -19.87 -11.25
N VAL A 14 -22.14 -19.48 -12.19
CA VAL A 14 -22.78 -18.17 -12.22
C VAL A 14 -23.90 -18.19 -11.18
N ALA A 15 -23.74 -17.42 -10.11
CA ALA A 15 -24.83 -17.02 -9.23
C ALA A 15 -24.67 -15.53 -8.91
N ALA A 16 -25.58 -14.73 -9.47
CA ALA A 16 -25.71 -13.31 -9.16
C ALA A 16 -26.19 -13.15 -7.71
N ALA A 17 -25.31 -12.63 -6.86
CA ALA A 17 -25.67 -12.10 -5.56
C ALA A 17 -24.98 -10.74 -5.41
N LEU A 18 -25.79 -9.70 -5.21
CA LEU A 18 -25.37 -8.38 -4.75
C LEU A 18 -24.80 -8.51 -3.33
N SER A 19 -23.55 -8.93 -3.24
CA SER A 19 -22.71 -8.70 -2.08
C SER A 19 -21.63 -7.73 -2.54
N VAL A 20 -21.64 -6.52 -2.00
CA VAL A 20 -20.45 -5.66 -1.99
C VAL A 20 -19.48 -6.33 -1.03
N GLY A 21 -18.95 -7.47 -1.45
CA GLY A 21 -17.90 -8.18 -0.78
C GLY A 21 -16.72 -7.23 -0.79
N ALA A 22 -16.36 -6.74 0.39
CA ALA A 22 -14.98 -6.37 0.63
C ALA A 22 -14.15 -7.57 0.16
N VAL A 23 -13.55 -7.44 -1.02
CA VAL A 23 -12.46 -8.32 -1.45
C VAL A 23 -11.44 -8.20 -0.33
N GLY A 24 -11.48 -9.18 0.58
CA GLY A 24 -10.50 -9.33 1.62
C GLY A 24 -9.16 -9.30 0.92
N ALA A 25 -8.37 -8.28 1.24
CA ALA A 25 -7.00 -8.20 0.78
C ALA A 25 -6.36 -9.54 1.14
N ALA A 26 -5.90 -10.29 0.14
CA ALA A 26 -5.07 -11.44 0.39
C ALA A 26 -3.82 -10.92 1.12
N GLN A 27 -3.83 -11.05 2.45
CA GLN A 27 -2.76 -10.64 3.35
C GLN A 27 -1.62 -11.64 3.18
N ALA A 28 -0.81 -11.46 2.14
CA ALA A 28 0.39 -12.23 1.93
C ALA A 28 1.58 -11.51 2.58
N LYS A 29 1.99 -12.01 3.76
CA LYS A 29 3.35 -11.95 4.37
C LYS A 29 4.14 -10.62 4.36
N SER A 30 3.49 -9.49 4.54
CA SER A 30 4.11 -8.27 5.09
C SER A 30 3.02 -7.51 5.83
N GLY A 31 3.28 -7.22 7.11
CA GLY A 31 2.32 -6.59 7.99
C GLY A 31 2.33 -5.07 7.85
N ALA A 32 2.38 -4.51 6.62
CA ALA A 32 2.44 -3.07 6.53
C ALA A 32 1.13 -2.44 7.00
N THR A 33 1.28 -1.38 7.77
CA THR A 33 0.18 -0.54 8.22
C THR A 33 0.39 0.86 7.72
N LEU A 34 -0.70 1.56 7.43
CA LEU A 34 -0.68 2.97 7.06
C LEU A 34 -1.79 3.71 7.80
N THR A 35 -1.41 4.75 8.52
CA THR A 35 -2.34 5.66 9.19
C THR A 35 -2.11 7.08 8.72
N ALA A 36 -3.20 7.86 8.66
CA ALA A 36 -3.19 9.28 8.32
C ALA A 36 -3.95 10.05 9.39
N SER A 37 -3.38 11.16 9.85
CA SER A 37 -4.04 12.06 10.80
C SER A 37 -3.66 13.52 10.53
N PRO A 38 -4.64 14.44 10.37
CA PRO A 38 -6.08 14.18 10.31
C PRO A 38 -6.51 13.57 8.96
N THR A 39 -7.65 12.87 8.91
CA THR A 39 -8.25 12.36 7.65
C THR A 39 -9.14 13.38 6.94
N HIS A 40 -9.47 14.49 7.61
CA HIS A 40 -10.18 15.63 7.04
C HIS A 40 -9.42 16.91 7.36
N VAL A 41 -8.96 17.63 6.34
CA VAL A 41 -8.17 18.84 6.51
C VAL A 41 -8.59 19.94 5.53
N LYS A 42 -8.23 21.19 5.81
CA LYS A 42 -8.33 22.28 4.83
C LYS A 42 -7.08 22.34 3.97
N VAL A 43 -7.18 22.91 2.77
CA VAL A 43 -6.02 23.24 1.92
C VAL A 43 -5.03 24.08 2.72
N GLY A 44 -3.74 23.82 2.51
CA GLY A 44 -2.63 24.45 3.21
C GLY A 44 -2.30 23.82 4.56
N LYS A 45 -3.12 22.90 5.06
CA LYS A 45 -2.85 22.15 6.29
C LYS A 45 -2.03 20.88 6.01
N THR A 46 -1.41 20.38 7.06
CA THR A 46 -0.52 19.23 7.01
C THR A 46 -1.23 17.99 7.53
N VAL A 47 -1.08 16.89 6.81
CA VAL A 47 -1.42 15.54 7.25
C VAL A 47 -0.15 14.84 7.69
N THR A 48 -0.20 14.16 8.82
CA THR A 48 0.87 13.25 9.25
C THR A 48 0.49 11.83 8.82
N LEU A 49 1.37 11.23 8.05
CA LEU A 49 1.30 9.84 7.60
C LEU A 49 2.30 9.03 8.40
N ARG A 50 1.87 7.87 8.89
CA ARG A 50 2.76 6.89 9.53
C ARG A 50 2.54 5.55 8.88
N ALA A 51 3.59 5.05 8.24
CA ALA A 51 3.65 3.71 7.70
C ALA A 51 4.60 2.86 8.55
N THR A 52 4.21 1.62 8.80
CA THR A 52 5.10 0.56 9.27
C THR A 52 5.09 -0.53 8.23
N GLY A 53 6.21 -1.22 8.03
CA GLY A 53 6.30 -2.38 7.16
C GLY A 53 7.47 -3.23 7.62
N GLY A 54 7.44 -4.51 7.26
CA GLY A 54 8.46 -5.46 7.62
C GLY A 54 8.35 -6.63 6.67
N ASP A 55 9.49 -7.05 6.16
CA ASP A 55 9.60 -8.19 5.28
C ASP A 55 10.45 -9.26 5.97
N ASP A 56 9.97 -10.50 5.95
CA ASP A 56 10.74 -11.66 6.43
C ASP A 56 11.77 -12.11 5.39
N ALA A 57 11.85 -11.42 4.24
CA ALA A 57 12.82 -11.69 3.20
C ALA A 57 14.26 -11.42 3.67
N ASP A 58 15.17 -12.28 3.23
CA ASP A 58 16.63 -12.10 3.33
C ASP A 58 17.17 -11.06 2.32
N GLU A 59 16.29 -10.24 1.76
CA GLU A 59 16.64 -9.18 0.82
C GLU A 59 16.42 -7.80 1.44
N PRO A 60 17.23 -6.80 1.08
CA PRO A 60 16.95 -5.43 1.45
C PRO A 60 15.63 -4.99 0.80
N PHE A 61 14.83 -4.24 1.55
CA PHE A 61 13.57 -3.68 1.05
C PHE A 61 13.49 -2.18 1.34
N ALA A 62 12.55 -1.51 0.68
CA ALA A 62 12.20 -0.13 0.96
C ALA A 62 10.70 0.05 1.14
N LEU A 63 10.32 0.69 2.25
CA LEU A 63 8.96 1.09 2.55
C LEU A 63 8.72 2.49 1.97
N CYS A 64 7.81 2.60 1.01
CA CYS A 64 7.45 3.86 0.38
C CYS A 64 5.99 4.23 0.65
N ILE A 65 5.74 5.51 0.90
CA ILE A 65 4.38 6.08 0.88
C ILE A 65 4.20 6.78 -0.45
N GLN A 66 3.12 6.45 -1.15
CA GLN A 66 2.71 7.11 -2.39
C GLN A 66 1.42 7.90 -2.20
N GLN A 67 1.27 8.96 -2.96
CA GLN A 67 0.08 9.80 -3.01
C GLN A 67 -0.52 9.81 -4.41
N GLN A 68 -1.84 9.77 -4.46
CA GLN A 68 -2.67 10.02 -5.63
C GLN A 68 -3.70 11.10 -5.28
N VAL A 69 -3.72 12.16 -6.07
CA VAL A 69 -4.70 13.26 -5.95
C VAL A 69 -5.73 13.10 -7.06
N SER A 70 -7.01 12.95 -6.71
CA SER A 70 -8.13 12.88 -7.66
C SER A 70 -7.86 11.94 -8.85
N HIS A 71 -7.46 10.70 -8.56
CA HIS A 71 -7.18 9.65 -9.57
C HIS A 71 -6.02 9.93 -10.54
N LYS A 72 -5.19 10.95 -10.30
CA LYS A 72 -3.96 11.20 -11.08
C LYS A 72 -2.90 10.11 -10.82
N LYS A 73 -1.76 10.20 -11.49
CA LYS A 73 -0.63 9.28 -11.25
C LYS A 73 -0.19 9.24 -9.79
N TRP A 74 0.17 8.05 -9.32
CA TRP A 74 0.84 7.85 -8.03
C TRP A 74 2.21 8.51 -8.04
N ARG A 75 2.57 9.14 -6.92
CA ARG A 75 3.89 9.73 -6.70
C ARG A 75 4.40 9.40 -5.31
N ASP A 76 5.68 9.08 -5.22
CA ASP A 76 6.34 8.84 -3.93
C ASP A 76 6.39 10.16 -3.14
N VAL A 77 5.90 10.14 -1.89
CA VAL A 77 6.01 11.28 -0.96
C VAL A 77 7.11 11.07 0.08
N GLY A 78 7.52 9.82 0.27
CA GLY A 78 8.67 9.46 1.09
C GLY A 78 8.94 7.97 0.99
N CYS A 79 10.22 7.59 1.11
CA CYS A 79 10.66 6.22 1.16
C CYS A 79 11.71 6.07 2.25
N LYS A 80 11.74 4.90 2.88
CA LYS A 80 12.79 4.53 3.83
C LYS A 80 13.27 3.13 3.52
N ARG A 81 14.59 2.97 3.39
CA ARG A 81 15.22 1.68 3.20
C ARG A 81 15.40 0.98 4.55
N ALA A 82 15.32 -0.33 4.52
CA ALA A 82 15.59 -1.19 5.65
C ALA A 82 16.59 -2.28 5.22
N SER A 83 17.38 -2.75 6.17
CA SER A 83 18.17 -3.97 6.01
C SER A 83 17.25 -5.19 6.03
N ARG A 84 17.84 -6.35 5.70
CA ARG A 84 17.16 -7.66 5.71
C ARG A 84 16.50 -7.92 7.06
N GLN A 85 15.32 -8.53 7.06
CA GLN A 85 14.59 -8.95 8.27
C GLN A 85 14.27 -7.83 9.29
N ASP A 86 14.34 -6.56 8.89
CA ASP A 86 14.02 -5.44 9.77
C ASP A 86 12.56 -5.00 9.63
N SER A 87 11.98 -4.56 10.74
CA SER A 87 10.77 -3.73 10.69
C SER A 87 11.17 -2.25 10.58
N VAL A 88 10.48 -1.50 9.72
CA VAL A 88 10.77 -0.09 9.50
C VAL A 88 9.52 0.75 9.67
N THR A 89 9.66 1.85 10.42
CA THR A 89 8.65 2.91 10.49
C THR A 89 9.09 4.12 9.67
N LEU A 90 8.18 4.61 8.84
CA LEU A 90 8.29 5.85 8.07
C LEU A 90 7.20 6.82 8.52
N VAL A 91 7.59 8.00 8.99
CA VAL A 91 6.67 9.10 9.30
C VAL A 91 6.89 10.23 8.29
N LYS A 92 5.83 10.67 7.63
CA LYS A 92 5.88 11.76 6.66
C LYS A 92 4.80 12.80 6.92
N LYS A 93 5.20 14.07 6.96
CA LYS A 93 4.28 15.21 6.97
C LYS A 93 4.08 15.71 5.54
N VAL A 94 2.84 15.78 5.08
CA VAL A 94 2.49 16.23 3.73
C VAL A 94 1.56 17.44 3.85
N LYS A 95 1.96 18.56 3.24
CA LYS A 95 1.11 19.75 3.15
C LYS A 95 0.17 19.59 1.96
N GLU A 96 -1.13 19.64 2.23
CA GLU A 96 -2.14 19.48 1.19
C GLU A 96 -2.33 20.78 0.43
N THR A 97 -2.19 20.72 -0.89
CA THR A 97 -2.21 21.90 -1.78
C THR A 97 -3.40 21.94 -2.72
N HIS A 98 -4.20 20.86 -2.77
CA HIS A 98 -5.32 20.72 -3.67
C HIS A 98 -6.56 20.30 -2.88
N VAL A 99 -7.73 20.80 -3.29
CA VAL A 99 -9.02 20.36 -2.75
C VAL A 99 -9.37 19.00 -3.35
N GLY A 100 -10.01 18.14 -2.58
CA GLY A 100 -10.59 16.89 -3.05
C GLY A 100 -10.09 15.68 -2.29
N ARG A 101 -10.17 14.52 -2.96
CA ARG A 101 -9.80 13.23 -2.37
C ARG A 101 -8.33 12.92 -2.64
N HIS A 102 -7.57 12.77 -1.56
CA HIS A 102 -6.15 12.42 -1.59
C HIS A 102 -6.01 11.01 -1.05
N THR A 103 -5.64 10.06 -1.90
CA THR A 103 -5.42 8.67 -1.49
C THR A 103 -3.92 8.46 -1.29
N TYR A 104 -3.58 7.88 -0.15
CA TYR A 104 -2.24 7.47 0.19
C TYR A 104 -2.18 5.96 0.23
N ARG A 105 -1.06 5.39 -0.20
CA ARG A 105 -0.81 3.96 -0.06
C ARG A 105 0.61 3.70 0.39
N VAL A 106 0.79 2.58 1.07
CA VAL A 106 2.10 2.03 1.36
C VAL A 106 2.46 1.01 0.28
N VAL A 107 3.72 1.03 -0.13
CA VAL A 107 4.29 0.13 -1.13
C VAL A 107 5.62 -0.36 -0.60
N ASP A 108 5.76 -1.69 -0.53
CA ASP A 108 7.05 -2.32 -0.31
C ASP A 108 7.75 -2.52 -1.64
N ILE A 109 9.03 -2.15 -1.68
CA ILE A 109 9.92 -2.34 -2.80
C ILE A 109 10.96 -3.36 -2.40
N ILE A 110 10.83 -4.57 -2.93
CA ILE A 110 11.69 -5.71 -2.62
C ILE A 110 12.73 -5.85 -3.74
N GLY A 111 13.99 -6.07 -3.38
CA GLY A 111 15.09 -6.20 -4.32
C GLY A 111 15.70 -4.86 -4.77
N THR A 112 16.61 -4.91 -5.74
CA THR A 112 17.36 -3.73 -6.21
C THR A 112 17.42 -3.64 -7.73
N GLY A 113 17.64 -2.44 -8.27
CA GLY A 113 17.81 -2.20 -9.69
C GLY A 113 16.56 -2.53 -10.52
N HIS A 114 16.76 -3.19 -11.66
CA HIS A 114 15.69 -3.53 -12.61
C HIS A 114 14.76 -4.66 -12.15
N SER A 115 15.20 -5.44 -11.16
CA SER A 115 14.41 -6.56 -10.61
C SER A 115 13.53 -6.14 -9.42
N ALA A 116 13.53 -4.86 -9.06
CA ALA A 116 12.77 -4.38 -7.91
C ALA A 116 11.27 -4.54 -8.13
N VAL A 117 10.60 -5.27 -7.24
CA VAL A 117 9.16 -5.51 -7.29
C VAL A 117 8.46 -4.53 -6.35
N ARG A 118 7.37 -3.92 -6.82
CA ARG A 118 6.52 -3.02 -6.01
C ARG A 118 5.24 -3.74 -5.61
N VAL A 119 5.04 -3.90 -4.31
CA VAL A 119 3.86 -4.54 -3.74
C VAL A 119 3.03 -3.50 -2.99
N PRO A 120 1.86 -3.07 -3.53
CA PRO A 120 0.97 -2.18 -2.80
C PRO A 120 0.21 -2.96 -1.73
N GLU A 121 0.22 -2.49 -0.49
CA GLU A 121 -0.36 -3.28 0.62
C GLU A 121 -1.63 -2.65 1.17
N VAL A 122 -1.53 -1.41 1.66
CA VAL A 122 -2.61 -0.74 2.39
C VAL A 122 -2.77 0.69 1.89
N SER A 123 -4.02 1.15 1.82
CA SER A 123 -4.35 2.51 1.39
C SER A 123 -5.25 3.22 2.41
N VAL A 124 -5.08 4.52 2.55
CA VAL A 124 -5.91 5.42 3.35
C VAL A 124 -6.30 6.63 2.51
N THR A 125 -7.48 7.20 2.78
CA THR A 125 -7.96 8.38 2.08
C THR A 125 -8.09 9.55 3.03
N VAL A 126 -7.62 10.71 2.57
CA VAL A 126 -7.80 12.01 3.22
C VAL A 126 -8.72 12.87 2.35
N THR A 127 -9.68 13.54 2.98
CA THR A 127 -10.51 14.55 2.33
C THR A 127 -9.96 15.94 2.61
N VAL A 128 -9.59 16.66 1.55
CA VAL A 128 -9.12 18.04 1.62
C VAL A 128 -10.23 18.99 1.20
N ARG A 129 -10.58 19.93 2.08
CA ARG A 129 -11.62 20.94 1.87
C ARG A 129 -10.99 22.32 1.67
N ARG A 130 -11.78 23.29 1.23
CA ARG A 130 -11.36 24.69 1.17
C ARG A 130 -11.13 25.26 2.58
#